data_AF-A0A845MAE5-F1
#
_entry.id   AF-A0A845MAE5-F1
#
_cell.length_a   1.000
_cell.length_b   1.000
_cell.length_c   1.000
_cell.angle_alpha   90.00
_cell.angle_beta   90.00
_cell.angle_gamma   90.00
#
_symmetry.space_group_name_H-M   'P 1'
#
loop_
_entity.id
_entity.type
_entity.pdbx_description
1 polymer ?
#
loop_
_entity_poly.entity_id
_entity_poly.type
_entity_poly.pdbx_seq_one_letter_code
_entity_poly.pdbx_strand_id
1 'polypeptide(L)'
;MPLPLAPIALYAVTCGGVALASYRLARRVEPGRRDQRAEDALDDVAEGMTVRREPEQVSATGRLRRVFRFGTTGPALEVDATALGRVKFRKV
;
A
#
# COMPACT_ATOMS: atom_id res chain seq x y z
N MET A 1 -7.12 -45.80 2.06
CA MET A 1 -7.29 -44.98 3.28
C MET A 1 -8.30 -43.89 2.98
N PRO A 2 -9.22 -43.55 3.90
CA PRO A 2 -10.20 -42.48 3.65
C PRO A 2 -9.47 -41.14 3.50
N LEU A 3 -9.70 -40.46 2.38
CA LEU A 3 -9.16 -39.12 2.16
C LEU A 3 -9.92 -38.13 3.08
N PRO A 4 -9.24 -37.23 3.81
CA PRO A 4 -9.90 -36.24 4.63
C PRO A 4 -10.46 -35.11 3.75
N LEU A 5 -11.56 -35.38 3.05
CA LEU A 5 -12.16 -34.47 2.07
C LEU A 5 -12.72 -33.20 2.71
N ALA A 6 -13.29 -33.30 3.92
CA ALA A 6 -13.89 -32.16 4.62
C ALA A 6 -12.89 -31.01 4.88
N PRO A 7 -11.70 -31.24 5.48
CA PRO A 7 -10.73 -30.15 5.67
C PRO A 7 -10.15 -29.61 4.36
N ILE A 8 -9.97 -30.45 3.34
CA ILE A 8 -9.51 -30.01 2.01
C ILE A 8 -10.54 -29.09 1.36
N ALA A 9 -11.82 -29.45 1.42
CA ALA A 9 -12.91 -28.65 0.89
C ALA A 9 -13.01 -27.30 1.60
N LEU A 10 -12.89 -27.28 2.94
CA LEU A 10 -12.91 -26.04 3.71
C LEU A 10 -11.76 -25.10 3.32
N TYR A 11 -10.56 -25.65 3.16
CA TYR A 11 -9.39 -24.89 2.73
C TYR A 11 -9.58 -24.32 1.32
N ALA A 12 -10.06 -25.15 0.38
CA ALA A 12 -10.32 -24.72 -0.99
C ALA A 12 -11.37 -23.60 -1.07
N VAL A 13 -12.45 -23.68 -0.29
CA VAL A 13 -13.47 -22.63 -0.21
C VAL A 13 -12.90 -21.34 0.37
N THR A 14 -12.07 -21.44 1.41
CA THR A 14 -11.47 -20.27 2.06
C THR A 14 -10.51 -19.54 1.12
N CYS A 15 -9.55 -20.26 0.54
CA CYS A 15 -8.59 -19.69 -0.40
C CYS A 15 -9.27 -19.20 -1.69
N GLY A 16 -10.23 -19.98 -2.21
CA GLY A 16 -11.01 -19.59 -3.38
C GLY A 16 -11.86 -18.35 -3.12
N GLY A 17 -12.43 -18.21 -1.93
CA GLY A 17 -13.17 -17.03 -1.50
C GLY A 17 -12.29 -15.78 -1.45
N VAL A 18 -11.10 -15.87 -0.84
CA VAL A 18 -10.12 -14.77 -0.80
C VAL A 18 -9.66 -14.39 -2.21
N ALA A 19 -9.38 -15.37 -3.07
CA ALA A 19 -8.98 -15.14 -4.45
C ALA A 19 -10.09 -14.44 -5.26
N LEU A 20 -11.34 -14.87 -5.11
CA LEU A 20 -12.48 -14.26 -5.79
C LEU A 20 -12.76 -12.83 -5.29
N ALA A 21 -12.70 -12.62 -3.97
CA ALA A 21 -12.92 -11.32 -3.36
C ALA A 21 -11.85 -10.30 -3.80
N SER A 22 -10.59 -10.71 -3.76
CA SER A 22 -9.46 -9.87 -4.19
C SER A 22 -9.51 -9.56 -5.69
N TYR A 23 -9.83 -10.56 -6.54
CA TYR A 23 -10.04 -10.35 -7.96
C TYR A 23 -11.18 -9.36 -8.26
N ARG A 24 -12.33 -9.52 -7.59
CA ARG A 24 -13.48 -8.60 -7.72
C ARG A 24 -13.12 -7.17 -7.33
N LEU A 25 -12.34 -7.00 -6.27
CA LEU A 25 -11.89 -5.68 -5.82
C LEU A 25 -10.92 -5.08 -6.83
N ALA A 26 -9.90 -5.82 -7.26
CA ALA A 26 -8.92 -5.37 -8.24
C ALA A 26 -9.55 -4.93 -9.56
N ARG A 27 -10.59 -5.64 -10.03
CA ARG A 27 -11.35 -5.30 -11.24
C ARG A 27 -12.13 -3.99 -11.14
N ARG A 28 -12.37 -3.48 -9.92
CA ARG A 28 -13.06 -2.20 -9.67
C ARG A 28 -12.09 -1.05 -9.41
N VAL A 29 -10.79 -1.33 -9.26
CA VAL A 29 -9.79 -0.29 -9.11
C VAL A 29 -9.56 0.33 -10.49
N GLU A 30 -10.11 1.53 -10.68
CA GLU A 30 -9.82 2.32 -11.87
C GLU A 30 -8.40 2.91 -11.77
N PRO A 31 -7.71 3.09 -12.91
CA PRO A 31 -6.46 3.84 -12.93
C PRO A 31 -6.66 5.19 -12.25
N GLY A 32 -5.88 5.45 -11.21
CA GLY A 32 -5.92 6.72 -10.50
C GLY A 32 -5.56 7.88 -11.44
N ARG A 33 -6.11 9.06 -11.16
CA ARG A 33 -5.71 10.28 -11.86
C ARG A 33 -4.21 10.50 -11.68
N ARG A 34 -3.47 10.56 -12.79
CA ARG A 34 -2.06 10.96 -12.79
C ARG A 34 -1.96 12.48 -12.95
N ASP A 35 -1.51 13.17 -11.91
CA ASP A 35 -1.27 14.60 -11.88
C ASP A 35 0.21 14.84 -11.61
N GLN A 36 0.94 15.38 -12.57
CA GLN A 36 2.40 15.51 -12.46
C GLN A 36 2.82 16.30 -11.23
N ARG A 37 2.05 17.32 -10.84
CA ARG A 37 2.36 18.11 -9.63
C ARG A 37 2.25 17.30 -8.35
N ALA A 38 1.37 16.31 -8.32
CA ALA A 38 1.23 15.41 -7.19
C ALA A 38 2.38 14.39 -7.14
N GLU A 39 2.82 13.90 -8.30
CA GLU A 39 3.99 13.00 -8.40
C GLU A 39 5.26 13.75 -7.95
N ASP A 40 5.49 14.96 -8.45
CA ASP A 40 6.64 15.79 -8.07
C ASP A 40 6.66 16.05 -6.55
N ALA A 41 5.48 16.33 -5.98
CA ALA A 41 5.35 16.54 -4.54
C ALA A 41 5.67 15.29 -3.70
N LEU A 42 5.50 14.08 -4.24
CA LEU A 42 5.92 12.83 -3.59
C LEU A 42 7.45 12.64 -3.70
N ASP A 43 8.04 13.01 -4.84
CA ASP A 43 9.48 12.89 -5.06
C ASP A 43 10.30 13.85 -4.17
N ASP A 44 9.72 14.99 -3.81
CA ASP A 44 10.34 16.01 -2.94
C ASP A 44 10.31 15.63 -1.44
N VAL A 45 9.61 14.56 -1.04
CA VAL A 45 9.54 14.16 0.37
C VAL A 45 10.88 13.57 0.82
N ALA A 46 11.42 14.12 1.91
CA ALA A 46 12.61 13.59 2.57
C ALA A 46 12.35 12.22 3.21
N GLU A 47 13.37 11.35 3.23
CA GLU A 47 13.29 10.05 3.91
C GLU A 47 12.96 10.21 5.41
N GLY A 48 12.14 9.30 5.94
CA GLY A 48 11.66 9.34 7.32
C GLY A 48 10.20 9.75 7.41
N MET A 49 9.79 10.28 8.57
CA MET A 49 8.42 10.70 8.83
C MET A 49 8.41 12.08 9.49
N THR A 50 7.55 12.97 9.02
CA THR A 50 7.33 14.28 9.64
C THR A 50 5.85 14.53 9.89
N VAL A 51 5.55 15.26 10.96
CA VAL A 51 4.20 15.71 11.27
C VAL A 51 4.26 17.20 11.59
N ARG A 52 3.42 17.99 10.92
CA ARG A 52 3.25 19.41 11.18
C ARG A 52 1.81 19.69 11.61
N ARG A 53 1.65 20.34 12.76
CA ARG A 53 0.36 20.76 13.30
C ARG A 53 0.24 22.27 13.26
N GLU A 54 -0.84 22.73 12.68
CA GLU A 54 -1.31 24.12 12.62
C GLU A 54 -2.70 24.18 13.29
N PRO A 55 -3.21 25.36 13.67
CA PRO A 55 -4.47 25.48 14.42
C PRO A 55 -5.67 24.79 13.75
N GLU A 56 -5.73 24.79 12.42
CA GLU A 56 -6.84 24.22 11.63
C GLU A 56 -6.41 23.04 10.75
N GLN A 57 -5.14 22.62 10.82
CA GLN A 57 -4.61 21.61 9.90
C GLN A 57 -3.55 20.73 10.56
N VAL A 58 -3.60 19.45 10.26
CA VAL A 58 -2.51 18.51 10.53
C VAL A 58 -2.04 17.94 9.20
N SER A 59 -0.73 18.00 8.97
CA SER A 59 -0.08 17.45 7.78
C SER A 59 0.94 16.40 8.21
N ALA A 60 0.96 15.27 7.54
CA ALA A 60 1.93 14.20 7.77
C ALA A 60 2.58 13.81 6.45
N THR A 61 3.89 13.60 6.48
CA THR A 61 4.65 13.07 5.34
C THR A 61 5.45 11.87 5.79
N GLY A 62 5.62 10.90 4.90
CA GLY A 62 6.48 9.76 5.15
C GLY A 62 7.09 9.23 3.86
N ARG A 63 8.38 8.92 3.88
CA ARG A 63 9.07 8.22 2.79
C ARG A 63 9.98 7.13 3.33
N LEU A 64 9.90 5.96 2.70
CA LEU A 64 10.72 4.79 2.99
C LEU A 64 11.41 4.34 1.69
N ARG A 65 12.75 4.36 1.70
CA ARG A 65 13.56 3.84 0.59
C ARG A 65 14.41 2.69 1.08
N ARG A 66 14.21 1.49 0.53
CA ARG A 66 14.93 0.28 0.94
C ARG A 66 15.30 -0.57 -0.26
N VAL A 67 16.54 -1.07 -0.26
CA VAL A 67 17.02 -2.02 -1.27
C VAL A 67 17.09 -3.40 -0.63
N PHE A 68 16.29 -4.34 -1.14
CA PHE A 68 16.29 -5.73 -0.74
C PHE A 68 17.13 -6.54 -1.71
N ARG A 69 18.17 -7.23 -1.23
CA ARG A 69 18.99 -8.15 -2.05
C ARG A 69 18.61 -9.59 -1.77
N PHE A 70 18.37 -10.36 -2.82
CA PHE A 70 18.06 -11.79 -2.70
C PHE A 70 19.36 -12.60 -2.78
N GLY A 71 20.05 -12.76 -1.65
CA GLY A 71 21.32 -13.48 -1.55
C GLY A 71 22.56 -12.58 -1.67
N THR A 72 23.76 -13.18 -1.60
CA THR A 72 25.05 -12.46 -1.62
C THR A 72 25.41 -11.90 -3.00
N THR A 73 24.96 -12.54 -4.09
CA THR A 73 25.20 -12.13 -5.49
C THR A 73 23.93 -12.07 -6.34
N GLY A 74 22.74 -12.21 -5.72
CA GLY A 74 21.48 -12.22 -6.45
C GLY A 74 20.89 -10.84 -6.72
N PRO A 75 19.73 -10.79 -7.41
CA PRO A 75 19.08 -9.56 -7.83
C PRO A 75 18.69 -8.68 -6.63
N ALA A 76 18.68 -7.36 -6.88
CA ALA A 76 18.25 -6.36 -5.92
C ALA A 76 16.90 -5.76 -6.34
N LEU A 77 16.00 -5.59 -5.38
CA LEU A 77 14.74 -4.88 -5.53
C LEU A 77 14.80 -3.60 -4.70
N GLU A 78 14.70 -2.45 -5.35
CA GLU A 78 14.53 -1.18 -4.67
C GLU A 78 13.04 -0.88 -4.48
N VAL A 79 12.68 -0.60 -3.24
CA VAL A 79 11.33 -0.19 -2.84
C VAL A 79 11.42 1.25 -2.35
N ASP A 80 10.80 2.16 -3.09
CA ASP A 80 10.58 3.55 -2.67
C ASP A 80 9.07 3.76 -2.50
N ALA A 81 8.68 4.12 -1.27
CA ALA A 81 7.29 4.31 -0.90
C ALA A 81 7.14 5.66 -0.20
N THR A 82 6.32 6.55 -0.77
CA THR A 82 6.00 7.86 -0.21
C THR A 82 4.51 8.00 0.07
N ALA A 83 4.18 8.64 1.20
CA ALA A 83 2.82 9.00 1.58
C ALA A 83 2.73 10.45 2.06
N LEU A 84 1.68 11.14 1.62
CA LEU A 84 1.32 12.49 2.05
C LEU A 84 -0.11 12.50 2.60
N GLY A 85 -0.30 13.04 3.79
CA GLY A 85 -1.60 13.16 4.45
C GLY A 85 -1.86 14.60 4.89
N ARG A 86 -3.10 15.07 4.69
CA ARG A 86 -3.55 16.37 5.20
C ARG A 86 -4.98 16.28 5.71
N VAL A 87 -5.17 16.70 6.96
CA VAL A 87 -6.47 16.80 7.61
C VAL A 87 -6.71 18.27 7.96
N LYS A 88 -7.84 18.83 7.54
CA LYS A 88 -8.26 20.20 7.86
C LYS A 88 -9.51 20.16 8.74
N PHE A 89 -9.52 20.98 9.78
CA PHE A 89 -10.65 21.16 10.68
C PHE A 89 -11.31 22.49 10.35
N ARG A 90 -12.61 22.48 10.09
CA ARG A 90 -13.42 23.69 9.92
C ARG A 90 -14.59 23.60 10.89
N LYS A 91 -14.81 24.66 11.67
CA LYS A 91 -16.01 24.79 12.48
C LYS A 91 -17.17 25.16 11.54
N VAL A 92 -18.25 24.38 11.57
CA VAL A 92 -19.49 24.63 10.84
C VAL A 92 -20.59 24.86 11.86
#